data_AF-T0YP11-F1
#
_entry.id   AF-T0YP11-F1
#
_cell.length_a   1.000
_cell.length_b   1.000
_cell.length_c   1.000
_cell.angle_alpha   90.00
_cell.angle_beta   90.00
_cell.angle_gamma   90.00
#
_symmetry.space_group_name_H-M   'P 1'
#
loop_
_entity.id
_entity.type
_entity.pdbx_description
1 polymer ?
#
loop_
_entity_poly.entity_id
_entity_poly.type
_entity_poly.pdbx_seq_one_letter_code
_entity_poly.pdbx_strand_id
1 'polypeptide(L)'
;SGRLDSLAPTHLTVPSGSRIRIDYLDDSAPAVAVRLQEVFGLAATPRLGNGRVPITFKLLSPAHRPVQVTRDLESFWARGYAQVRKDLRGRYPKHHWPDDPLRAEPVRGVRRRR
;
A
#
# COMPACT_ATOMS: atom_id res chain seq x y z
N SER A 1 -6.06 -17.16 -22.74
CA SER A 1 -6.18 -16.45 -21.44
C SER A 1 -5.70 -15.03 -21.66
N GLY A 2 -6.52 -13.98 -21.45
CA GLY A 2 -6.04 -12.63 -21.81
C GLY A 2 -6.91 -11.45 -21.38
N ARG A 3 -8.24 -11.60 -21.38
CA ARG A 3 -9.15 -10.52 -20.96
C ARG A 3 -9.50 -10.57 -19.47
N LEU A 4 -9.65 -11.76 -18.89
CA LEU A 4 -9.94 -11.91 -17.47
C LEU A 4 -8.72 -11.50 -16.62
N ASP A 5 -7.52 -11.93 -17.02
CA ASP A 5 -6.27 -11.66 -16.29
C ASP A 5 -5.92 -10.16 -16.25
N SER A 6 -6.32 -9.40 -17.27
CA SER A 6 -6.13 -7.94 -17.33
C SER A 6 -7.18 -7.17 -16.53
N LEU A 7 -8.43 -7.66 -16.50
CA LEU A 7 -9.52 -7.01 -15.75
C LEU A 7 -9.50 -7.34 -14.25
N ALA A 8 -9.10 -8.56 -13.90
CA ALA A 8 -9.07 -9.11 -12.55
C ALA A 8 -7.75 -9.86 -12.30
N PRO A 9 -6.60 -9.15 -12.26
CA PRO A 9 -5.31 -9.75 -11.99
C PRO A 9 -5.27 -10.42 -10.61
N THR A 10 -4.50 -11.49 -10.46
CA THR A 10 -4.33 -12.18 -9.17
C THR A 10 -3.47 -11.39 -8.18
N HIS A 11 -2.59 -10.52 -8.68
CA HIS A 11 -1.63 -9.76 -7.87
C HIS A 11 -1.53 -8.31 -8.35
N LEU A 12 -1.29 -7.41 -7.41
CA LEU A 12 -0.88 -6.03 -7.64
C LEU A 12 0.64 -5.92 -7.45
N THR A 13 1.35 -5.39 -8.44
CA THR A 13 2.74 -4.97 -8.25
C THR A 13 2.75 -3.58 -7.63
N VAL A 14 3.38 -3.42 -6.46
CA VAL A 14 3.52 -2.15 -5.75
C VAL A 14 4.88 -1.49 -6.04
N PRO A 15 5.09 -0.19 -5.75
CA PRO A 15 6.32 0.52 -6.09
C PRO A 15 7.62 -0.14 -5.62
N SER A 16 7.60 -0.87 -4.50
CA SER A 16 8.77 -1.65 -4.03
C SER A 16 9.18 -2.81 -4.96
N GLY A 17 8.39 -3.11 -5.99
CA GLY A 17 8.52 -4.28 -6.86
C GLY A 17 7.86 -5.54 -6.30
N SER A 18 7.32 -5.51 -5.07
CA SER A 18 6.59 -6.65 -4.51
C SER A 18 5.30 -6.93 -5.26
N ARG A 19 4.96 -8.22 -5.41
CA ARG A 19 3.68 -8.69 -5.93
C ARG A 19 2.76 -9.08 -4.78
N ILE A 20 1.73 -8.28 -4.53
CA ILE A 20 0.78 -8.46 -3.43
C ILE A 20 -0.47 -9.15 -3.96
N ARG A 21 -0.89 -10.27 -3.35
CA ARG A 21 -2.11 -10.97 -3.75
C ARG A 21 -3.32 -10.05 -3.55
N ILE A 22 -4.18 -9.99 -4.56
CA ILE A 22 -5.47 -9.31 -4.46
C ILE A 22 -6.47 -10.30 -3.86
N ASP A 23 -7.08 -9.89 -2.75
CA ASP A 23 -8.19 -10.59 -2.13
C ASP A 23 -9.51 -10.11 -2.74
N TYR A 24 -10.13 -10.97 -3.54
CA TYR A 24 -11.44 -10.71 -4.16
C TYR A 24 -12.61 -11.22 -3.32
N LEU A 25 -12.34 -11.92 -2.21
CA LEU A 25 -13.37 -12.49 -1.34
C LEU A 25 -13.74 -11.54 -0.19
N ASP A 26 -13.06 -10.40 -0.05
CA ASP A 26 -13.47 -9.36 0.87
C ASP A 26 -14.85 -8.82 0.45
N ASP A 27 -15.84 -8.97 1.32
CA ASP A 27 -17.25 -8.66 1.07
C ASP A 27 -17.49 -7.23 0.57
N SER A 28 -16.54 -6.33 0.82
CA SER A 28 -16.71 -4.91 0.59
C SER A 28 -16.11 -4.44 -0.75
N ALA A 29 -14.95 -4.95 -1.17
CA ALA A 29 -14.23 -4.63 -2.40
C ALA A 29 -12.91 -5.42 -2.48
N PRO A 30 -12.34 -5.62 -3.69
CA PRO A 30 -11.00 -6.19 -3.83
C PRO A 30 -9.97 -5.47 -2.97
N ALA A 31 -9.18 -6.21 -2.22
CA ALA A 31 -8.27 -5.66 -1.22
C ALA A 31 -6.84 -6.18 -1.35
N VAL A 32 -5.87 -5.38 -0.90
CA VAL A 32 -4.48 -5.78 -0.72
C VAL A 32 -4.03 -5.46 0.70
N ALA A 33 -3.35 -6.41 1.35
CA ALA A 33 -2.69 -6.22 2.63
C ALA A 33 -1.20 -5.99 2.37
N VAL A 34 -0.72 -4.77 2.58
CA VAL A 34 0.63 -4.34 2.19
C VAL A 34 1.24 -3.44 3.23
N ARG A 35 2.55 -3.58 3.46
CA ARG A 35 3.27 -2.68 4.37
C ARG A 35 3.31 -1.27 3.80
N LEU A 36 3.11 -0.29 4.67
CA LEU A 36 3.05 1.13 4.30
C LEU A 36 4.29 1.60 3.50
N GLN A 37 5.47 1.09 3.85
CA GLN A 37 6.75 1.44 3.22
C GLN A 37 6.85 0.97 1.76
N GLU A 38 6.07 -0.04 1.37
CA GLU A 38 6.14 -0.61 0.02
C GLU A 38 5.33 0.18 -1.00
N VAL A 39 4.48 1.09 -0.52
CA VAL A 39 3.58 1.93 -1.32
C VAL A 39 3.97 3.41 -1.30
N PHE A 40 5.12 3.77 -0.72
CA PHE A 40 5.68 5.11 -0.94
C PHE A 40 5.86 5.37 -2.44
N GLY A 41 5.59 6.61 -2.85
CA GLY A 41 5.51 7.02 -4.25
C GLY A 41 4.22 6.63 -4.98
N LEU A 42 3.34 5.78 -4.42
CA LEU A 42 2.04 5.47 -5.02
C LEU A 42 1.00 6.54 -4.69
N ALA A 43 0.94 7.60 -5.51
CA ALA A 43 0.09 8.75 -5.25
C ALA A 43 -1.41 8.44 -5.30
N ALA A 44 -1.86 7.72 -6.32
CA ALA A 44 -3.28 7.42 -6.55
C ALA A 44 -3.60 5.94 -6.31
N THR A 45 -4.85 5.64 -5.92
CA THR A 45 -5.32 4.26 -5.75
C THR A 45 -5.42 3.54 -7.10
N PRO A 46 -4.68 2.42 -7.30
CA PRO A 46 -4.89 1.57 -8.46
C PRO A 46 -6.33 1.04 -8.55
N ARG A 47 -6.86 0.98 -9.76
CA ARG A 47 -8.24 0.54 -10.03
C ARG A 47 -8.25 -0.65 -10.98
N LEU A 48 -9.06 -1.65 -10.66
CA LEU A 48 -9.31 -2.86 -11.44
C LEU A 48 -10.44 -2.66 -12.46
N GLY A 49 -10.60 -3.63 -13.36
CA GLY A 49 -11.72 -3.66 -14.31
C GLY A 49 -11.75 -2.46 -15.26
N ASN A 50 -10.60 -2.07 -15.80
CA ASN A 50 -10.42 -0.86 -16.62
C ASN A 50 -10.81 0.42 -15.88
N GLY A 51 -10.27 0.61 -14.68
CA GLY A 51 -10.42 1.86 -13.96
C GLY A 51 -11.73 2.02 -13.20
N ARG A 52 -12.51 0.95 -13.00
CA ARG A 52 -13.86 1.03 -12.40
C ARG A 52 -13.84 0.78 -10.89
N VAL A 53 -13.08 -0.21 -10.45
CA VAL A 53 -13.14 -0.69 -9.06
C VAL A 53 -11.85 -0.29 -8.34
N PRO A 54 -11.86 0.65 -7.38
CA PRO A 54 -10.67 0.97 -6.61
C PRO A 54 -10.29 -0.20 -5.69
N ILE A 55 -9.00 -0.47 -5.58
CA ILE A 55 -8.49 -1.47 -4.63
C ILE A 55 -8.51 -0.87 -3.22
N THR A 56 -8.98 -1.66 -2.25
CA THR A 56 -8.86 -1.33 -0.83
C THR A 56 -7.45 -1.68 -0.34
N PHE A 57 -6.72 -0.71 0.20
CA PHE A 57 -5.43 -0.91 0.84
C PHE A 57 -5.61 -1.10 2.34
N LYS A 58 -5.29 -2.30 2.83
CA LYS A 58 -5.05 -2.60 4.24
C LYS A 58 -3.56 -2.33 4.51
N LEU A 59 -3.23 -1.10 4.88
CA LEU A 59 -1.86 -0.65 5.13
C LEU A 59 -1.36 -1.22 6.46
N LEU A 60 -0.19 -1.84 6.43
CA LEU A 60 0.38 -2.57 7.56
C LEU A 60 1.64 -1.89 8.11
N SER A 61 1.86 -2.06 9.41
CA SER A 61 3.12 -1.76 10.08
C SER A 61 4.23 -2.76 9.70
N PRO A 62 5.50 -2.53 10.11
CA PRO A 62 6.57 -3.52 9.92
C PRO A 62 6.28 -4.88 10.55
N ALA A 63 5.48 -4.92 11.63
CA ALA A 63 5.06 -6.16 12.29
C ALA A 63 3.78 -6.77 11.68
N HIS A 64 3.42 -6.38 10.45
CA HIS A 64 2.25 -6.88 9.73
C HIS A 64 0.91 -6.63 10.45
N ARG A 65 0.84 -5.59 11.32
CA ARG A 65 -0.39 -5.17 11.97
C ARG A 65 -1.08 -4.07 11.15
N PRO A 66 -2.41 -4.10 10.95
CA PRO A 66 -3.13 -3.01 10.29
C PRO A 66 -2.91 -1.68 11.00
N VAL A 67 -2.66 -0.62 10.23
CA VAL A 67 -2.56 0.75 10.73
C VAL A 67 -3.52 1.71 10.05
N GLN A 68 -3.95 1.38 8.83
CA GLN A 68 -4.99 2.12 8.11
C GLN A 68 -5.64 1.19 7.10
N VAL A 69 -6.95 1.38 6.88
CA VAL A 69 -7.65 0.83 5.72
C VAL A 69 -8.13 2.00 4.88
N THR A 70 -7.85 2.02 3.58
CA THR A 70 -8.29 3.09 2.69
C THR A 70 -8.60 2.59 1.28
N ARG A 71 -9.58 3.22 0.62
CA ARG A 71 -9.84 3.09 -0.83
C ARG A 71 -9.39 4.32 -1.62
N ASP A 72 -8.87 5.31 -0.91
CA ASP A 72 -8.39 6.58 -1.43
C ASP A 72 -7.00 6.85 -0.84
N LEU A 73 -5.97 6.42 -1.56
CA LEU A 73 -4.58 6.65 -1.18
C LEU A 73 -4.23 8.13 -1.24
N GLU A 74 -4.80 8.89 -2.16
CA GLU A 74 -4.52 10.31 -2.33
C GLU A 74 -4.96 11.09 -1.07
N SER A 75 -6.21 10.92 -0.64
CA SER A 75 -6.71 11.50 0.60
C SER A 75 -5.95 11.00 1.82
N PHE A 76 -5.55 9.72 1.84
CA PHE A 76 -4.73 9.17 2.91
C PHE A 76 -3.37 9.88 3.01
N TRP A 77 -2.66 10.09 1.90
CA TRP A 77 -1.38 10.80 1.92
C TRP A 77 -1.54 12.25 2.34
N ALA A 78 -2.58 12.93 1.84
CA ALA A 78 -2.83 14.33 2.13
C ALA A 78 -3.24 14.60 3.58
N ARG A 79 -3.95 13.67 4.24
CA ARG A 79 -4.60 13.93 5.54
C ARG A 79 -4.33 12.88 6.61
N GLY A 80 -4.24 11.60 6.24
CA GLY A 80 -4.12 10.49 7.18
C GLY A 80 -2.69 10.11 7.55
N TYR A 81 -1.76 10.21 6.61
CA TYR A 81 -0.40 9.70 6.79
C TYR A 81 0.35 10.38 7.93
N ALA A 82 0.20 11.69 8.13
CA ALA A 82 0.89 12.43 9.18
C ALA A 82 0.61 11.86 10.59
N GLN A 83 -0.64 11.48 10.86
CA GLN A 83 -1.02 10.87 12.14
C GLN A 83 -0.45 9.46 12.27
N VAL A 84 -0.63 8.62 11.24
CA VAL A 84 -0.08 7.25 11.21
C VAL A 84 1.44 7.25 11.38
N ARG A 85 2.13 8.21 10.73
CA ARG A 85 3.58 8.40 10.83
C ARG A 85 4.01 8.73 12.26
N LYS A 86 3.30 9.60 12.97
CA LYS A 86 3.61 9.97 14.37
C LYS A 86 3.63 8.73 15.26
N ASP A 87 2.60 7.89 15.13
CA ASP A 87 2.46 6.66 15.92
C ASP A 87 3.51 5.61 15.54
N LEU A 88 3.75 5.42 14.24
CA LEU A 88 4.73 4.47 13.73
C LEU A 88 6.17 4.85 14.08
N ARG A 89 6.51 6.14 14.08
CA ARG A 89 7.86 6.60 14.46
C ARG A 89 8.19 6.26 15.91
N GLY A 90 7.20 6.34 16.81
CA GLY A 90 7.37 5.95 18.21
C GLY A 90 7.52 4.43 18.39
N ARG A 91 6.67 3.64 17.72
CA ARG A 91 6.68 2.17 17.85
C ARG A 91 7.82 1.48 17.09
N TYR A 92 8.27 2.07 15.98
CA TYR A 92 9.26 1.49 15.06
C TYR A 92 10.34 2.51 14.68
N PRO A 93 11.16 2.97 15.64
CA PRO A 93 12.11 4.08 15.43
C PRO A 93 13.25 3.75 14.46
N LYS A 94 13.55 2.47 14.22
CA LYS A 94 14.60 2.02 13.28
C LYS A 94 14.15 2.00 11.81
N HIS A 95 12.87 2.28 11.53
CA HIS A 95 12.33 2.29 10.17
C HIS A 95 12.27 3.71 9.60
N HIS A 96 12.35 3.81 8.27
CA HIS A 96 12.25 5.08 7.57
C HIS A 96 10.79 5.54 7.46
N TRP A 97 10.51 6.74 7.97
CA TRP A 97 9.18 7.37 7.98
C TRP A 97 9.30 8.81 7.42
N PRO A 98 9.31 8.98 6.09
CA PRO A 98 9.58 10.25 5.42
C PRO A 98 8.53 11.32 5.74
N ASP A 99 8.92 12.60 5.71
CA ASP A 99 7.95 13.71 5.71
C ASP A 99 7.17 13.77 4.39
N ASP A 100 7.83 13.54 3.26
CA ASP A 100 7.21 13.44 1.92
C ASP A 100 7.15 11.96 1.47
N PRO A 101 6.02 11.25 1.69
CA PRO A 101 5.88 9.85 1.31
C PRO A 101 5.74 9.64 -0.20
N LEU A 102 5.43 10.70 -0.98
CA LEU A 102 5.25 10.61 -2.42
C LEU A 102 6.59 10.70 -3.17
N ARG A 103 7.62 11.28 -2.54
CA ARG A 103 8.99 11.30 -3.07
C ARG A 103 9.93 10.29 -2.44
N ALA A 104 9.48 9.57 -1.42
CA ALA A 104 10.31 8.60 -0.73
C ALA A 104 10.50 7.32 -1.54
N GLU A 105 11.70 6.75 -1.45
CA GLU A 105 11.99 5.45 -2.06
C GLU A 105 11.20 4.33 -1.36
N PRO A 106 10.42 3.53 -2.11
CA PRO A 106 9.68 2.40 -1.55
C PRO A 106 10.64 1.28 -1.18
N VAL A 107 10.45 0.66 -0.02
CA VAL A 107 11.39 -0.37 0.48
C VAL A 107 10.65 -1.65 0.81
N ARG A 108 11.11 -2.77 0.23
CA ARG A 108 10.70 -4.13 0.60
C ARG A 108 11.37 -4.54 1.93
N GLY A 109 11.04 -3.85 3.03
CA GLY A 109 11.56 -4.11 4.38
C GLY A 109 12.75 -3.22 4.77
N VAL A 110 13.62 -3.69 5.67
CA VAL A 110 14.84 -2.95 6.04
C VAL A 110 15.86 -3.16 4.92
N ARG A 111 16.43 -2.08 4.35
CA ARG A 111 17.57 -2.18 3.43
C ARG A 111 18.65 -3.03 4.09
N ARG A 112 18.97 -4.20 3.53
CA ARG A 112 20.20 -4.93 3.90
C ARG A 112 21.36 -4.03 3.51
N ARG A 113 22.13 -3.58 4.50
CA ARG A 113 23.44 -2.95 4.28
C ARG A 113 24.28 -3.99 3.54
N ARG A 114 24.69 -3.71 2.30
CA ARG A 114 25.75 -4.48 1.64
C ARG A 114 27.07 -4.17 2.31
#